data_AF-A0A7X3VWX7-F1
#
_entry.id   AF-A0A7X3VWX7-F1
#
_cell.length_a   1.000
_cell.length_b   1.000
_cell.length_c   1.000
_cell.angle_alpha   90.00
_cell.angle_beta   90.00
_cell.angle_gamma   90.00
#
_symmetry.space_group_name_H-M   'P 1'
#
loop_
_entity.id
_entity.type
_entity.pdbx_description
1 polymer ?
#
loop_
_entity_poly.entity_id
_entity_poly.type
_entity_poly.pdbx_seq_one_letter_code
_entity_poly.pdbx_strand_id
1 'polypeptide(L)'
;MTTTIYTASKTRSNRPGWSVTFNHPRRTDARGKFGLKVRRGLGTADDAIADHLVGQLNEILADPSWWSLDRRTEASQRFDAIVVSAFFDGIEVGKIKSRERREEMLPLPTPDDGYARVMLVGSTGAGKTTLLRQLIGSDHTRDRFPSTSTAKTTTADIEIITTATGPFKSVITFMNEHEVRGAVDECLEEACAGVIRGQDDEGIAGALLEHPEQRFRLSYPLGTWQQESSDHEMDSLFEDEEGPAVTLPDDEVVAVAELTKNNECLREYFVRIR
;
A
#
# COMPACT_ATOMS: atom_id res chain seq x y z
N MET A 1 -0.96 27.88 -1.61
CA MET A 1 -0.83 26.66 -2.46
C MET A 1 -1.67 26.90 -3.70
N THR A 2 -1.08 26.91 -4.89
CA THR A 2 -1.81 27.09 -6.15
C THR A 2 -2.65 25.85 -6.41
N THR A 3 -3.96 25.93 -6.16
CA THR A 3 -4.92 24.87 -6.50
C THR A 3 -4.95 24.74 -8.01
N THR A 4 -4.28 23.71 -8.55
CA THR A 4 -4.31 23.43 -9.99
C THR A 4 -5.72 23.00 -10.35
N ILE A 5 -6.46 23.87 -11.05
CA ILE A 5 -7.83 23.59 -11.48
C ILE A 5 -7.76 22.72 -12.74
N TYR A 6 -8.23 21.48 -12.63
CA TYR A 6 -8.36 20.58 -13.78
C TYR A 6 -9.71 20.84 -14.46
N THR A 7 -9.68 21.03 -15.77
CA THR A 7 -10.89 21.27 -16.57
C THR A 7 -10.86 20.43 -17.83
N ALA A 8 -12.06 20.05 -18.26
CA ALA A 8 -12.33 19.36 -19.50
C ALA A 8 -12.85 20.33 -20.56
N SER A 9 -12.44 20.10 -21.81
CA SER A 9 -12.87 20.86 -22.97
C SER A 9 -13.35 19.92 -24.08
N LYS A 10 -14.45 20.28 -24.76
CA LYS A 10 -14.89 19.57 -25.97
C LYS A 10 -14.09 20.03 -27.18
N THR A 11 -13.78 19.10 -28.06
CA THR A 11 -13.11 19.34 -29.35
C THR A 11 -13.75 18.49 -30.42
N ARG A 12 -13.95 19.06 -31.61
CA ARG A 12 -14.33 18.28 -32.80
C ARG A 12 -13.11 17.59 -33.38
N SER A 13 -13.29 16.33 -33.78
CA SER A 13 -12.29 15.61 -34.57
C SER A 13 -12.66 15.66 -36.06
N ASN A 14 -11.72 15.28 -36.94
CA ASN A 14 -11.99 15.13 -38.37
C ASN A 14 -12.96 13.97 -38.70
N ARG A 15 -13.35 13.15 -37.71
CA ARG A 15 -14.42 12.14 -37.80
C ARG A 15 -15.72 12.72 -37.23
N PRO A 16 -16.91 12.33 -37.72
CA PRO A 16 -18.18 12.81 -37.19
C PRO A 16 -18.30 12.43 -35.71
N GLY A 17 -18.35 13.45 -34.84
CA GLY A 17 -18.53 13.27 -33.40
C GLY A 17 -17.68 14.21 -32.54
N TRP A 18 -18.15 14.43 -31.31
CA TRP A 18 -17.44 15.20 -30.29
C TRP A 18 -16.44 14.32 -29.54
N SER A 19 -15.32 14.94 -29.15
CA SER A 19 -14.35 14.36 -28.21
C SER A 19 -14.17 15.30 -27.04
N VAL A 20 -13.79 14.75 -25.89
CA VAL A 20 -13.38 15.50 -24.71
C VAL A 20 -11.88 15.37 -24.50
N THR A 21 -11.24 16.46 -24.11
CA THR A 21 -9.82 16.51 -23.76
C THR A 21 -9.66 17.16 -22.40
N PHE A 22 -8.89 16.53 -21.51
CA PHE A 22 -8.61 17.03 -20.16
C PHE A 22 -7.27 16.49 -19.65
N ASN A 23 -6.71 17.14 -18.62
CA ASN A 23 -5.53 16.62 -17.91
C ASN A 23 -6.01 15.84 -16.69
N HIS A 24 -5.60 14.58 -16.59
CA HIS A 24 -6.08 13.70 -15.55
C HIS A 24 -5.28 13.91 -14.24
N PRO A 25 -5.93 14.23 -13.10
CA PRO A 25 -5.25 14.60 -11.86
C PRO A 25 -4.38 13.48 -11.28
N ARG A 26 -4.83 12.22 -11.43
CA ARG A 26 -4.16 11.02 -10.85
C ARG A 26 -3.34 10.18 -11.83
N ARG A 27 -3.27 10.52 -13.13
CA ARG A 27 -2.48 9.76 -14.10
C ARG A 27 -1.18 10.49 -14.42
N THR A 28 -0.10 9.73 -14.50
CA THR A 28 1.24 10.23 -14.82
C THR A 28 1.52 10.17 -16.31
N ASP A 29 2.22 11.19 -16.81
CA ASP A 29 2.81 11.19 -18.15
C ASP A 29 4.09 10.35 -18.19
N ALA A 30 4.66 10.10 -19.38
CA ALA A 30 5.90 9.33 -19.59
C ALA A 30 7.12 9.87 -18.82
N ARG A 31 7.03 11.10 -18.31
CA ARG A 31 8.05 11.77 -17.48
C ARG A 31 7.76 11.70 -15.97
N GLY A 32 6.76 10.92 -15.54
CA GLY A 32 6.37 10.75 -14.14
C GLY A 32 5.60 11.93 -13.54
N LYS A 33 5.28 12.97 -14.32
CA LYS A 33 4.53 14.14 -13.84
C LYS A 33 3.02 13.87 -13.91
N PHE A 34 2.30 14.23 -12.85
CA PHE A 34 0.83 14.19 -12.82
C PHE A 34 0.19 15.14 -13.85
N GLY A 35 -1.00 14.79 -14.33
CA GLY A 35 -1.71 15.56 -15.34
C GLY A 35 -1.58 14.99 -16.75
N LEU A 36 -1.59 13.66 -16.90
CA LEU A 36 -1.60 13.02 -18.23
C LEU A 36 -2.77 13.57 -19.05
N LYS A 37 -2.46 14.07 -20.25
CA LYS A 37 -3.48 14.56 -21.18
C LYS A 37 -4.28 13.39 -21.76
N VAL A 38 -5.56 13.31 -21.41
CA VAL A 38 -6.50 12.30 -21.88
C VAL A 38 -7.37 12.90 -22.98
N ARG A 39 -7.59 12.14 -24.06
CA ARG A 39 -8.54 12.45 -25.12
C ARG A 39 -9.46 11.26 -25.34
N ARG A 40 -10.77 11.46 -25.26
CA ARG A 40 -11.78 10.41 -25.42
C ARG A 40 -12.92 10.88 -26.34
N GLY A 41 -13.46 9.98 -27.16
CA GLY A 41 -14.65 10.27 -27.95
C GLY A 41 -15.90 10.23 -27.07
N LEU A 42 -16.82 11.19 -27.24
CA LEU A 42 -18.09 11.25 -26.49
C LEU A 42 -19.21 10.42 -27.13
N GLY A 43 -18.96 9.79 -28.28
CA GLY A 43 -19.95 8.93 -28.95
C GLY A 43 -21.18 9.65 -29.52
N THR A 44 -21.22 10.98 -29.46
CA THR A 44 -22.34 11.81 -29.92
C THR A 44 -21.88 12.87 -30.93
N ALA A 45 -22.76 13.20 -31.89
CA ALA A 45 -22.61 14.34 -32.80
C ALA A 45 -23.42 15.57 -32.33
N ASP A 46 -24.30 15.39 -31.36
CA ASP A 46 -25.13 16.44 -30.78
C ASP A 46 -24.29 17.31 -29.83
N ASP A 47 -24.38 18.62 -30.02
CA ASP A 47 -23.67 19.62 -29.24
C ASP A 47 -24.17 19.70 -27.80
N ALA A 48 -25.49 19.60 -27.60
CA ALA A 48 -26.10 19.70 -26.27
C ALA A 48 -25.75 18.50 -25.39
N ILE A 49 -25.76 17.30 -25.98
CA ILE A 49 -25.34 16.07 -25.29
C ILE A 49 -23.84 16.15 -24.96
N ALA A 50 -23.02 16.65 -25.89
CA ALA A 50 -21.59 16.81 -25.64
C ALA A 50 -21.31 17.80 -24.50
N ASP A 51 -22.04 18.92 -24.43
CA ASP A 51 -21.92 19.89 -23.32
C ASP A 51 -22.33 19.30 -21.99
N HIS A 52 -23.41 18.52 -21.95
CA HIS A 52 -23.84 17.84 -20.74
C HIS A 52 -22.76 16.88 -20.20
N LEU A 53 -22.18 16.05 -21.07
CA LEU A 53 -21.13 15.09 -20.70
C LEU A 53 -19.84 15.80 -20.24
N VAL A 54 -19.48 16.94 -20.86
CA VAL A 54 -18.35 17.76 -20.40
C VAL A 54 -18.65 18.42 -19.05
N GLY A 55 -19.88 18.84 -18.81
CA GLY A 55 -20.32 19.35 -17.51
C GLY A 55 -20.13 18.32 -16.40
N GLN A 56 -20.66 17.11 -16.59
CA GLN A 56 -20.49 16.00 -15.63
C GLN A 56 -19.01 15.67 -15.38
N LEU A 57 -18.17 15.65 -16.43
CA LEU A 57 -16.73 15.40 -16.26
C LEU A 57 -16.04 16.53 -15.49
N ASN A 58 -16.47 17.78 -15.67
CA ASN A 58 -15.95 18.90 -14.90
C ASN A 58 -16.38 18.84 -13.43
N GLU A 59 -17.55 18.29 -13.09
CA GLU A 59 -17.92 18.03 -11.69
C GLU A 59 -16.94 17.06 -11.04
N ILE A 60 -16.63 15.94 -11.71
CA ILE A 60 -15.64 14.95 -11.24
C ILE A 60 -14.24 15.58 -11.12
N LEU A 61 -13.84 16.40 -12.09
CA LEU A 61 -12.52 17.05 -12.08
C LEU A 61 -12.40 18.18 -11.04
N ALA A 62 -13.50 18.80 -10.64
CA ALA A 62 -13.50 19.89 -9.67
C ALA A 62 -13.41 19.40 -8.22
N ASP A 63 -13.94 18.21 -7.93
CA ASP A 63 -14.00 17.65 -6.58
C ASP A 63 -13.01 16.48 -6.41
N PRO A 64 -11.92 16.68 -5.63
CA PRO A 64 -10.90 15.66 -5.40
C PRO A 64 -11.40 14.36 -4.78
N SER A 65 -12.57 14.37 -4.12
CA SER A 65 -13.13 13.16 -3.51
C SER A 65 -13.47 12.09 -4.56
N TRP A 66 -13.78 12.48 -5.81
CA TRP A 66 -14.05 11.57 -6.92
C TRP A 66 -12.80 10.97 -7.57
N TRP A 67 -11.60 11.43 -7.20
CA TRP A 67 -10.38 11.01 -7.88
C TRP A 67 -9.87 9.64 -7.41
N SER A 68 -10.52 9.02 -6.41
CA SER A 68 -10.24 7.64 -6.00
C SER A 68 -11.00 6.63 -6.86
N LEU A 69 -10.34 5.53 -7.24
CA LEU A 69 -10.95 4.43 -8.00
C LEU A 69 -12.16 3.80 -7.27
N ASP A 70 -12.17 3.83 -5.93
CA ASP A 70 -13.26 3.27 -5.11
C ASP A 70 -14.60 3.95 -5.36
N ARG A 71 -14.55 5.23 -5.77
CA ARG A 71 -15.73 6.01 -6.13
C ARG A 71 -16.28 5.64 -7.50
N ARG A 72 -15.68 4.71 -8.25
CA ARG A 72 -16.18 4.29 -9.58
C ARG A 72 -17.60 3.75 -9.50
N THR A 73 -17.92 2.96 -8.47
CA THR A 73 -19.27 2.38 -8.29
C THR A 73 -20.30 3.48 -8.05
N GLU A 74 -20.00 4.43 -7.16
CA GLU A 74 -20.86 5.57 -6.87
C GLU A 74 -20.99 6.52 -8.07
N ALA A 75 -19.87 6.78 -8.76
CA ALA A 75 -19.85 7.59 -9.97
C ALA A 75 -20.69 6.97 -11.10
N SER A 76 -20.70 5.64 -11.21
CA SER A 76 -21.55 4.90 -12.17
C SER A 76 -23.04 5.03 -11.91
N GLN A 77 -23.44 5.39 -10.69
CA GLN A 77 -24.83 5.67 -10.34
C GLN A 77 -25.23 7.12 -10.61
N ARG A 78 -24.26 8.04 -10.63
CA ARG A 78 -24.48 9.49 -10.70
C ARG A 78 -24.19 10.12 -12.06
N PHE A 79 -23.25 9.57 -12.81
CA PHE A 79 -22.77 10.13 -14.08
C PHE A 79 -22.95 9.15 -15.23
N ASP A 80 -22.94 9.66 -16.45
CA ASP A 80 -23.04 8.85 -17.65
C ASP A 80 -21.87 7.86 -17.77
N ALA A 81 -22.16 6.66 -18.25
CA ALA A 81 -21.17 5.59 -18.41
C ALA A 81 -19.95 6.01 -19.25
N ILE A 82 -20.15 6.89 -20.24
CA ILE A 82 -19.08 7.45 -21.07
C ILE A 82 -18.16 8.36 -20.26
N VAL A 83 -18.70 9.15 -19.33
CA VAL A 83 -17.94 10.05 -18.44
C VAL A 83 -17.15 9.24 -17.42
N VAL A 84 -17.80 8.25 -16.80
CA VAL A 84 -17.16 7.32 -15.87
C VAL A 84 -16.03 6.56 -16.56
N SER A 85 -16.27 6.01 -17.74
CA SER A 85 -15.22 5.39 -18.57
C SER A 85 -14.11 6.39 -18.90
N ALA A 86 -14.44 7.61 -19.34
CA ALA A 86 -13.44 8.60 -19.73
C ALA A 86 -12.50 8.99 -18.57
N PHE A 87 -13.03 9.09 -17.35
CA PHE A 87 -12.26 9.43 -16.15
C PHE A 87 -11.55 8.20 -15.57
N PHE A 88 -12.28 7.15 -15.19
CA PHE A 88 -11.74 6.02 -14.44
C PHE A 88 -10.95 5.00 -15.27
N ASP A 89 -11.14 4.93 -16.59
CA ASP A 89 -10.38 3.99 -17.42
C ASP A 89 -8.91 4.43 -17.47
N GLY A 90 -8.04 3.56 -16.95
CA GLY A 90 -6.61 3.83 -16.80
C GLY A 90 -6.24 4.63 -15.55
N ILE A 91 -7.19 4.96 -14.66
CA ILE A 91 -6.92 5.14 -13.22
C ILE A 91 -6.78 3.78 -12.55
N GLU A 92 -7.35 2.73 -13.14
CA GLU A 92 -7.10 1.34 -12.76
C GLU A 92 -5.63 1.20 -12.43
N VAL A 93 -5.36 1.15 -11.13
CA VAL A 93 -4.08 0.74 -10.58
C VAL A 93 -4.00 -0.69 -11.08
N GLY A 94 -3.43 -0.85 -12.28
CA GLY A 94 -3.42 -2.13 -12.95
C GLY A 94 -2.82 -3.07 -11.94
N LYS A 95 -3.59 -4.09 -11.50
CA LYS A 95 -3.15 -5.09 -10.52
C LYS A 95 -1.68 -5.34 -10.82
N ILE A 96 -0.79 -4.83 -9.97
CA ILE A 96 0.63 -4.99 -10.23
C ILE A 96 0.80 -6.48 -10.12
N LYS A 97 1.07 -7.12 -11.26
CA LYS A 97 1.26 -8.55 -11.29
C LYS A 97 2.66 -8.82 -10.76
N SER A 98 2.82 -8.62 -9.45
CA SER A 98 4.10 -8.62 -8.74
C SER A 98 4.88 -9.89 -9.04
N ARG A 99 4.18 -11.04 -9.07
CA ARG A 99 4.76 -12.33 -9.44
C ARG A 99 5.29 -12.37 -10.88
N GLU A 100 4.54 -11.85 -11.85
CA GLU A 100 4.97 -11.80 -13.26
C GLU A 100 6.19 -10.88 -13.41
N ARG A 101 6.17 -9.70 -12.78
CA ARG A 101 7.30 -8.75 -12.78
C ARG A 101 8.55 -9.34 -12.12
N ARG A 102 8.37 -10.06 -11.01
CA ARG A 102 9.44 -10.76 -10.31
C ARG A 102 10.04 -11.85 -11.18
N GLU A 103 9.22 -12.65 -11.87
CA GLU A 103 9.67 -13.68 -12.81
C GLU A 103 10.39 -13.07 -14.03
N GLU A 104 9.94 -11.93 -14.56
CA GLU A 104 10.61 -11.22 -15.66
C GLU A 104 12.02 -10.75 -15.27
N MET A 105 12.20 -10.25 -14.03
CA MET A 105 13.47 -9.68 -13.57
C MET A 105 14.44 -10.73 -13.01
N LEU A 106 13.92 -11.73 -12.29
CA LEU A 106 14.70 -12.81 -11.70
C LEU A 106 13.90 -14.13 -11.80
N PRO A 107 14.01 -14.83 -12.95
CA PRO A 107 13.32 -16.08 -13.18
C PRO A 107 13.73 -17.16 -12.17
N LEU A 108 12.77 -17.98 -11.73
CA LEU A 108 13.08 -19.11 -10.86
C LEU A 108 13.66 -20.26 -11.69
N PRO A 109 14.82 -20.82 -11.30
CA PRO A 109 15.39 -21.95 -12.02
C PRO A 109 14.46 -23.16 -11.97
N THR A 110 14.64 -24.04 -12.94
CA THR A 110 13.85 -25.25 -13.16
C THR A 110 14.69 -26.50 -12.86
N PRO A 111 14.06 -27.68 -12.78
CA PRO A 111 14.79 -28.94 -12.72
C PRO A 111 15.77 -29.16 -13.89
N ASP A 112 15.45 -28.63 -15.07
CA ASP A 112 16.32 -28.71 -16.25
C ASP A 112 17.62 -27.89 -16.06
N ASP A 113 17.58 -26.87 -15.21
CA ASP A 113 18.75 -26.09 -14.78
C ASP A 113 19.54 -26.77 -13.64
N GLY A 114 19.12 -27.96 -13.20
CA GLY A 114 19.72 -28.71 -12.10
C GLY A 114 19.27 -28.28 -10.69
N TYR A 115 18.18 -27.52 -10.59
CA TYR A 115 17.66 -27.02 -9.31
C TYR A 115 16.48 -27.84 -8.78
N ALA A 116 16.43 -28.04 -7.46
CA ALA A 116 15.26 -28.54 -6.76
C ALA A 116 14.44 -27.38 -6.18
N ARG A 117 13.11 -27.47 -6.27
CA ARG A 117 12.19 -26.51 -5.64
C ARG A 117 11.68 -27.10 -4.32
N VAL A 118 11.95 -26.40 -3.23
CA VAL A 118 11.56 -26.81 -1.88
C VAL A 118 10.65 -25.73 -1.28
N MET A 119 9.46 -26.12 -0.82
CA MET A 119 8.53 -25.23 -0.13
C MET A 119 8.47 -25.63 1.35
N LEU A 120 8.79 -24.68 2.24
CA LEU A 120 8.70 -24.87 3.69
C LEU A 120 7.30 -24.49 4.18
N VAL A 121 6.52 -25.46 4.66
CA VAL A 121 5.15 -25.26 5.13
C VAL A 121 5.04 -25.66 6.61
N GLY A 122 4.25 -24.92 7.39
CA GLY A 122 4.04 -25.18 8.82
C GLY A 122 3.56 -23.95 9.58
N SER A 123 3.12 -24.12 10.82
CA SER A 123 2.65 -23.03 11.69
C SER A 123 3.75 -22.00 12.01
N THR A 124 3.35 -20.79 12.41
CA THR A 124 4.26 -19.78 12.97
C THR A 124 4.98 -20.36 14.20
N GLY A 125 6.25 -20.00 14.40
CA GLY A 125 7.07 -20.52 15.51
C GLY A 125 7.65 -21.94 15.28
N ALA A 126 7.23 -22.67 14.24
CA ALA A 126 7.76 -24.01 13.95
C ALA A 126 9.22 -24.06 13.44
N GLY A 127 9.95 -22.93 13.49
CA GLY A 127 11.37 -22.87 13.11
C GLY A 127 11.66 -22.85 11.60
N LYS A 128 10.66 -22.64 10.73
CA LYS A 128 10.84 -22.62 9.26
C LYS A 128 11.92 -21.63 8.80
N THR A 129 11.87 -20.41 9.32
CA THR A 129 12.85 -19.36 8.99
C THR A 129 14.23 -19.69 9.54
N THR A 130 14.31 -20.28 10.74
CA THR A 130 15.56 -20.75 11.33
C THR A 130 16.21 -21.83 10.48
N LEU A 131 15.44 -22.81 10.00
CA LEU A 131 15.91 -23.83 9.07
C LEU A 131 16.37 -23.19 7.75
N LEU A 132 15.62 -22.24 7.21
CA LEU A 132 16.00 -21.53 5.99
C LEU A 132 17.36 -20.82 6.14
N ARG A 133 17.59 -20.12 7.25
CA ARG A 133 18.89 -19.47 7.55
C ARG A 133 20.04 -20.47 7.53
N GLN A 134 19.85 -21.64 8.16
CA GLN A 134 20.85 -22.71 8.15
C GLN A 134 21.12 -23.21 6.72
N LEU A 135 20.09 -23.41 5.91
CA LEU A 135 20.23 -23.87 4.52
C LEU A 135 20.98 -22.88 3.64
N ILE A 136 20.74 -21.58 3.81
CA ILE A 136 21.39 -20.52 3.01
C ILE A 136 22.74 -20.07 3.59
N GLY A 137 23.15 -20.64 4.73
CA GLY A 137 24.40 -20.29 5.42
C GLY A 137 24.40 -18.90 6.05
N SER A 138 23.24 -18.35 6.39
CA SER A 138 23.12 -17.06 7.07
C SER A 138 23.57 -17.17 8.52
N ASP A 139 24.54 -16.35 8.92
CA ASP A 139 25.06 -16.29 10.27
C ASP A 139 24.05 -15.65 11.23
N HIS A 140 23.65 -16.36 12.28
CA HIS A 140 22.66 -15.86 13.25
C HIS A 140 23.04 -14.55 13.97
N THR A 141 24.32 -14.20 14.02
CA THR A 141 24.82 -12.96 14.65
C THR A 141 25.09 -11.86 13.64
N ARG A 142 25.68 -12.21 12.49
CA ARG A 142 26.13 -11.23 11.49
C ARG A 142 25.07 -10.95 10.42
N ASP A 143 24.25 -11.94 10.11
CA ASP A 143 23.30 -11.89 9.01
C ASP A 143 21.86 -11.98 9.56
N ARG A 144 21.17 -10.83 9.57
CA ARG A 144 19.79 -10.73 10.09
C ARG A 144 18.73 -11.12 9.05
N PHE A 145 19.07 -11.99 8.10
CA PHE A 145 18.21 -12.31 6.96
C PHE A 145 18.00 -13.82 6.75
N PRO A 146 16.77 -14.27 6.42
CA PRO A 146 15.50 -13.56 6.58
C PRO A 146 15.20 -13.35 8.06
N SER A 147 14.45 -12.32 8.44
CA SER A 147 14.17 -12.07 9.87
C SER A 147 13.42 -13.24 10.53
N THR A 148 13.87 -13.66 11.72
CA THR A 148 13.37 -14.83 12.46
C THR A 148 12.36 -14.49 13.55
N SER A 149 11.99 -13.21 13.72
CA SER A 149 11.03 -12.81 14.76
C SER A 149 9.70 -13.57 14.62
N THR A 150 9.18 -14.04 15.75
CA THR A 150 7.93 -14.80 15.89
C THR A 150 6.67 -14.00 15.56
N ALA A 151 6.78 -12.68 15.45
CA ALA A 151 5.68 -11.79 15.10
C ALA A 151 5.29 -11.90 13.61
N LYS A 152 4.97 -13.11 13.10
CA LYS A 152 4.57 -13.38 11.70
C LYS A 152 5.38 -12.58 10.65
N THR A 153 6.69 -12.54 10.82
CA THR A 153 7.60 -11.70 10.03
C THR A 153 7.67 -12.07 8.54
N THR A 154 7.12 -13.22 8.16
CA THR A 154 7.03 -13.72 6.77
C THR A 154 5.58 -13.72 6.27
N THR A 155 4.88 -12.59 6.39
CA THR A 155 3.60 -12.37 5.69
C THR A 155 3.78 -12.14 4.20
N ALA A 156 4.95 -11.67 3.78
CA ALA A 156 5.35 -11.61 2.38
C ALA A 156 5.95 -12.94 1.91
N ASP A 157 5.60 -13.35 0.70
CA ASP A 157 6.21 -14.51 0.03
C ASP A 157 7.70 -14.23 -0.21
N ILE A 158 8.56 -15.12 0.28
CA ILE A 158 10.02 -15.05 0.09
C ILE A 158 10.45 -16.25 -0.75
N GLU A 159 11.14 -15.96 -1.84
CA GLU A 159 11.77 -16.96 -2.71
C GLU A 159 13.29 -16.74 -2.67
N ILE A 160 14.05 -17.81 -2.41
CA ILE A 160 15.52 -17.76 -2.35
C ILE A 160 16.11 -18.69 -3.39
N ILE A 161 17.00 -18.15 -4.21
CA ILE A 161 17.81 -18.91 -5.18
C ILE A 161 19.26 -18.92 -4.69
N THR A 162 19.79 -20.11 -4.40
CA THR A 162 21.20 -20.28 -4.04
C THR A 162 22.03 -20.59 -5.27
N THR A 163 23.08 -19.83 -5.54
CA THR A 163 24.04 -20.08 -6.62
C THR A 163 25.46 -20.11 -6.05
N ALA A 164 26.33 -20.95 -6.63
CA ALA A 164 27.74 -21.03 -6.24
C ALA A 164 28.56 -19.83 -6.77
N THR A 165 28.05 -19.14 -7.80
CA THR A 165 28.76 -18.05 -8.48
C THR A 165 27.85 -16.87 -8.79
N GLY A 166 28.45 -15.68 -8.87
CA GLY A 166 27.77 -14.44 -9.25
C GLY A 166 27.47 -13.52 -8.07
N PRO A 167 27.00 -12.29 -8.35
CA PRO A 167 26.64 -11.33 -7.32
C PRO A 167 25.29 -11.68 -6.68
N PHE A 168 25.07 -11.18 -5.46
CA PHE A 168 23.75 -11.15 -4.84
C PHE A 168 22.80 -10.27 -5.67
N LYS A 169 21.58 -10.75 -5.88
CA LYS A 169 20.50 -10.03 -6.58
C LYS A 169 19.21 -10.19 -5.79
N SER A 170 18.39 -9.16 -5.80
CA SER A 170 17.05 -9.18 -5.21
C SER A 170 16.05 -8.47 -6.13
N VAL A 171 14.81 -8.93 -6.09
CA VAL A 171 13.67 -8.25 -6.68
C VAL A 171 12.62 -8.15 -5.59
N ILE A 172 12.22 -6.93 -5.26
CA ILE A 172 11.25 -6.63 -4.22
C ILE A 172 10.06 -5.97 -4.88
N THR A 173 8.87 -6.48 -4.61
CA THR A 173 7.61 -5.91 -5.07
C THR A 173 6.82 -5.41 -3.87
N PHE A 174 6.30 -4.19 -3.98
CA PHE A 174 5.52 -3.57 -2.93
C PHE A 174 4.03 -3.63 -3.25
N MET A 175 3.21 -3.63 -2.20
CA MET A 175 1.78 -3.33 -2.32
C MET A 175 1.61 -1.98 -2.99
N ASN A 176 0.59 -1.88 -3.84
CA ASN A 176 0.28 -0.61 -4.49
C ASN A 176 -0.44 0.35 -3.52
N GLU A 177 -0.57 1.63 -3.87
CA GLU A 177 -1.21 2.64 -3.01
C GLU A 177 -2.64 2.25 -2.60
N HIS A 178 -3.40 1.60 -3.48
CA HIS A 178 -4.77 1.18 -3.20
C HIS A 178 -4.82 0.05 -2.17
N GLU A 179 -3.96 -0.96 -2.30
CA GLU A 179 -3.83 -2.04 -1.31
C GLU A 179 -3.38 -1.50 0.05
N VAL A 180 -2.43 -0.55 0.07
CA VAL A 180 -1.98 0.09 1.30
C VAL A 180 -3.09 0.92 1.93
N ARG A 181 -3.85 1.68 1.16
CA ARG A 181 -5.00 2.46 1.68
C ARG A 181 -6.08 1.56 2.25
N GLY A 182 -6.44 0.48 1.56
CA GLY A 182 -7.40 -0.50 2.05
C GLY A 182 -6.97 -1.09 3.40
N ALA A 183 -5.71 -1.50 3.53
CA ALA A 183 -5.18 -2.00 4.81
C ALA A 183 -5.20 -0.95 5.94
N VAL A 184 -4.97 0.33 5.62
CA VAL A 184 -5.10 1.43 6.59
C VAL A 184 -6.57 1.65 6.99
N ASP A 185 -7.49 1.61 6.03
CA ASP A 185 -8.92 1.78 6.29
C ASP A 185 -9.45 0.65 7.19
N GLU A 186 -9.02 -0.60 6.97
CA GLU A 186 -9.35 -1.75 7.83
C GLU A 186 -8.83 -1.56 9.28
N CYS A 187 -7.60 -1.05 9.46
CA CYS A 187 -7.07 -0.69 10.78
C CYS A 187 -7.90 0.42 11.46
N LEU A 188 -8.33 1.43 10.70
CA LEU A 188 -9.16 2.53 11.22
C LEU A 188 -10.55 2.03 11.63
N GLU A 189 -11.16 1.16 10.83
CA GLU A 189 -12.46 0.55 11.13
C GLU A 189 -12.41 -0.28 12.41
N GLU A 190 -11.36 -1.11 12.59
CA GLU A 190 -11.21 -1.92 13.79
C GLU A 190 -10.96 -1.05 15.03
N ALA A 191 -10.17 0.02 14.92
CA ALA A 191 -9.98 0.99 16.00
C ALA A 191 -11.30 1.67 16.40
N CYS A 192 -12.10 2.12 15.43
CA CYS A 192 -13.42 2.68 15.68
C CYS A 192 -14.39 1.66 16.31
N ALA A 193 -14.35 0.41 15.85
CA ALA A 193 -15.11 -0.67 16.45
C ALA A 193 -14.69 -0.94 17.90
N GLY A 194 -13.38 -0.83 18.20
CA GLY A 194 -12.83 -0.93 19.54
C GLY A 194 -13.41 0.12 20.50
N VAL A 195 -13.54 1.36 20.05
CA VAL A 195 -14.21 2.44 20.82
C VAL A 195 -15.65 2.06 21.16
N ILE A 196 -16.41 1.58 20.17
CA ILE A 196 -17.81 1.17 20.37
C ILE A 196 -17.93 0.02 21.38
N ARG A 197 -16.94 -0.89 21.39
CA ARG A 197 -16.86 -2.00 22.36
C ARG A 197 -16.37 -1.55 23.75
N GLY A 198 -15.98 -0.29 23.92
CA GLY A 198 -15.50 0.25 25.18
C GLY A 198 -14.08 -0.19 25.54
N GLN A 199 -13.22 -0.43 24.54
CA GLN A 199 -11.81 -0.72 24.76
C GLN A 199 -11.06 0.51 25.33
N ASP A 200 -9.97 0.24 26.04
CA ASP A 200 -9.04 1.28 26.51
C ASP A 200 -8.15 1.80 25.37
N ASP A 201 -7.39 2.87 25.64
CA ASP A 201 -6.54 3.52 24.62
C ASP A 201 -5.49 2.56 24.04
N GLU A 202 -5.00 1.63 24.86
CA GLU A 202 -4.04 0.61 24.43
C GLU A 202 -4.67 -0.40 23.47
N GLY A 203 -5.87 -0.90 23.77
CA GLY A 203 -6.60 -1.79 22.87
C GLY A 203 -6.97 -1.11 21.54
N ILE A 204 -7.40 0.15 21.59
CA ILE A 204 -7.72 0.95 20.39
C ILE A 204 -6.45 1.22 19.57
N ALA A 205 -5.33 1.57 20.22
CA ALA A 205 -4.05 1.78 19.55
C ALA A 205 -3.52 0.50 18.93
N GLY A 206 -3.64 -0.65 19.62
CA GLY A 206 -3.28 -1.95 19.07
C GLY A 206 -4.05 -2.27 17.80
N ALA A 207 -5.37 -2.06 17.80
CA ALA A 207 -6.24 -2.26 16.63
C ALA A 207 -5.87 -1.34 15.44
N LEU A 208 -5.47 -0.11 15.73
CA LEU A 208 -5.02 0.83 14.69
C LEU A 208 -3.63 0.48 14.15
N LEU A 209 -2.69 0.14 15.02
CA LEU A 209 -1.28 0.01 14.68
C LEU A 209 -0.93 -1.36 14.07
N GLU A 210 -1.72 -2.39 14.36
CA GLU A 210 -1.54 -3.72 13.82
C GLU A 210 -2.82 -4.25 13.17
N HIS A 211 -2.72 -4.60 11.89
CA HIS A 211 -3.84 -5.19 11.16
C HIS A 211 -4.25 -6.53 11.79
N PRO A 212 -5.55 -6.88 11.87
CA PRO A 212 -6.02 -8.11 12.52
C PRO A 212 -5.37 -9.39 11.97
N GLU A 213 -5.16 -9.47 10.66
CA GLU A 213 -4.47 -10.59 10.01
C GLU A 213 -2.94 -10.56 10.14
N GLN A 214 -2.38 -9.51 10.75
CA GLN A 214 -0.95 -9.19 10.87
C GLN A 214 -0.22 -9.09 9.53
N ARG A 215 -0.94 -8.81 8.44
CA ARG A 215 -0.38 -8.60 7.10
C ARG A 215 0.18 -7.19 6.90
N PHE A 216 -0.28 -6.23 7.68
CA PHE A 216 0.08 -4.83 7.60
C PHE A 216 0.29 -4.26 9.01
N ARG A 217 1.33 -3.45 9.19
CA ARG A 217 1.71 -2.89 10.50
C ARG A 217 2.06 -1.42 10.33
N LEU A 218 1.19 -0.57 10.87
CA LEU A 218 1.43 0.87 10.97
C LEU A 218 2.42 1.19 12.09
N SER A 219 2.65 0.28 13.04
CA SER A 219 3.67 0.44 14.07
C SER A 219 5.10 0.56 13.52
N TYR A 220 5.41 0.00 12.34
CA TYR A 220 6.73 0.17 11.73
C TYR A 220 7.00 1.62 11.29
N PRO A 221 6.12 2.28 10.50
CA PRO A 221 6.33 3.68 10.16
C PRO A 221 5.96 4.67 11.27
N LEU A 222 5.00 4.35 12.14
CA LEU A 222 4.49 5.30 13.15
C LEU A 222 5.13 5.12 14.53
N GLY A 223 5.73 3.96 14.79
CA GLY A 223 6.21 3.57 16.10
C GLY A 223 5.13 2.93 16.97
N THR A 224 5.49 2.60 18.20
CA THR A 224 4.61 1.96 19.18
C THR A 224 3.87 3.00 20.04
N TRP A 225 2.72 2.60 20.56
CA TRP A 225 1.96 3.42 21.50
C TRP A 225 2.65 3.47 22.86
N GLN A 226 2.84 4.68 23.40
CA GLN A 226 3.39 4.92 24.73
C GLN A 226 2.35 5.59 25.63
N GLN A 227 2.09 5.00 26.81
CA GLN A 227 1.32 5.69 27.85
C GLN A 227 2.21 6.70 28.58
N GLU A 228 1.64 7.83 29.01
CA GLU A 228 2.35 8.94 29.69
C GLU A 228 3.01 8.55 31.03
N SER A 229 2.85 7.31 31.50
CA SER A 229 3.34 6.84 32.80
C SER A 229 4.44 5.77 32.75
N SER A 230 5.01 5.43 31.60
CA SER A 230 6.11 4.47 31.52
C SER A 230 7.37 5.09 30.92
N ASP A 231 8.23 5.62 31.79
CA ASP A 231 9.68 5.81 31.55
C ASP A 231 10.42 4.45 31.45
N HIS A 232 9.75 3.43 30.90
CA HIS A 232 10.35 2.13 30.67
C HIS A 232 10.83 2.04 29.24
N GLU A 233 12.13 1.75 29.19
CA GLU A 233 12.97 1.45 28.04
C GLU A 233 12.21 0.70 26.95
N MET A 234 12.60 1.04 25.72
CA MET A 234 12.06 0.65 24.44
C MET A 234 12.23 -0.87 24.13
N ASP A 235 11.93 -1.76 25.09
CA ASP A 235 12.28 -3.19 25.03
C ASP A 235 11.07 -4.14 25.01
N SER A 236 9.87 -3.73 25.41
CA SER A 236 8.82 -4.68 25.82
C SER A 236 7.80 -5.12 24.75
N LEU A 237 8.16 -5.15 23.46
CA LEU A 237 7.35 -5.84 22.43
C LEU A 237 8.10 -6.94 21.66
N PHE A 238 9.37 -7.19 22.03
CA PHE A 238 10.14 -8.35 21.57
C PHE A 238 10.40 -9.37 22.69
N GLU A 239 9.87 -9.11 23.90
CA GLU A 239 10.16 -9.86 25.14
C GLU A 239 9.37 -11.18 25.33
N ASP A 240 8.82 -11.77 24.28
CA ASP A 240 8.23 -13.13 24.37
C ASP A 240 9.18 -14.24 23.87
N GLU A 241 10.48 -13.97 23.69
CA GLU A 241 11.47 -15.03 23.50
C GLU A 241 12.74 -14.75 24.32
N GLU A 242 13.19 -15.73 25.10
CA GLU A 242 14.52 -15.79 25.75
C GLU A 242 15.65 -15.84 24.69
N GLY A 243 15.76 -14.80 23.87
CA GLY A 243 16.80 -14.56 22.89
C GLY A 243 17.50 -13.22 23.18
N PRO A 244 18.75 -13.02 22.71
CA PRO A 244 19.46 -11.77 22.95
C PRO A 244 18.66 -10.58 22.39
N ALA A 245 18.54 -9.52 23.19
CA ALA A 245 17.83 -8.28 22.85
C ALA A 245 18.17 -7.81 21.43
N VAL A 246 17.13 -7.62 20.61
CA VAL A 246 17.27 -7.23 19.20
C VAL A 246 17.50 -5.72 19.14
N THR A 247 18.75 -5.27 19.21
CA THR A 247 19.08 -3.86 18.95
C THR A 247 18.95 -3.59 17.46
N LEU A 248 17.88 -2.89 17.04
CA LEU A 248 17.71 -2.42 15.65
C LEU A 248 18.75 -1.33 15.32
N PRO A 249 19.24 -1.23 14.07
CA PRO A 249 20.03 -0.08 13.63
C PRO A 249 19.28 1.25 13.86
N ASP A 250 19.98 2.32 14.23
CA ASP A 250 19.38 3.64 14.51
C ASP A 250 18.55 4.19 13.33
N ASP A 251 18.81 3.75 12.10
CA ASP A 251 18.09 4.12 10.87
C ASP A 251 16.83 3.30 10.59
N GLU A 252 16.61 2.19 11.31
CA GLU A 252 15.40 1.36 11.24
C GLU A 252 14.39 1.68 12.36
N VAL A 253 14.77 2.54 13.31
CA VAL A 253 13.93 2.93 14.45
C VAL A 253 13.34 4.31 14.20
N VAL A 254 12.04 4.49 14.50
CA VAL A 254 11.40 5.80 14.50
C VAL A 254 12.10 6.68 15.54
N ALA A 255 12.70 7.78 15.09
CA ALA A 255 13.44 8.68 15.97
C ALA A 255 12.55 9.14 17.14
N VAL A 256 13.11 9.24 18.35
CA VAL A 256 12.35 9.56 19.57
C VAL A 256 11.47 10.81 19.39
N ALA A 257 11.98 11.86 18.76
CA ALA A 257 11.22 13.08 18.48
C ALA A 257 10.01 12.84 17.54
N GLU A 258 10.16 11.97 16.55
CA GLU A 258 9.09 11.59 15.64
C GLU A 258 8.08 10.67 16.34
N LEU A 259 8.55 9.74 17.17
CA LEU A 259 7.71 8.86 17.98
C LEU A 259 6.82 9.66 18.94
N THR A 260 7.38 10.66 19.64
CA THR A 260 6.62 11.55 20.53
C THR A 260 5.52 12.28 19.74
N LYS A 261 5.88 12.88 18.60
CA LYS A 261 4.93 13.58 17.74
C LYS A 261 3.82 12.66 17.20
N ASN A 262 4.18 11.43 16.83
CA ASN A 262 3.22 10.44 16.36
C ASN A 262 2.25 10.04 17.48
N ASN A 263 2.75 9.83 18.70
CA ASN A 263 1.92 9.54 19.87
C ASN A 263 0.97 10.70 20.22
N GLU A 264 1.42 11.96 20.14
CA GLU A 264 0.55 13.13 20.31
C GLU A 264 -0.58 13.15 19.27
N CYS A 265 -0.26 12.89 18.00
CA CYS A 265 -1.24 12.83 16.92
C CYS A 265 -2.26 11.69 17.13
N LEU A 266 -1.78 10.51 17.58
CA LEU A 266 -2.65 9.38 17.91
C LEU A 266 -3.59 9.70 19.08
N ARG A 267 -3.11 10.39 20.12
CA ARG A 267 -3.95 10.86 21.24
C ARG A 267 -5.05 11.80 20.75
N GLU A 268 -4.71 12.80 19.93
CA GLU A 268 -5.69 13.72 19.34
C GLU A 268 -6.73 12.97 18.49
N TYR A 269 -6.30 11.96 17.74
CA TYR A 269 -7.19 11.12 16.95
C TYR A 269 -8.15 10.31 17.84
N PHE A 270 -7.66 9.69 18.91
CA PHE A 270 -8.49 8.91 19.84
C PHE A 270 -9.52 9.76 20.56
N VAL A 271 -9.16 11.00 20.93
CA VAL A 271 -10.12 11.97 21.48
C VAL A 271 -11.23 12.30 20.48
N ARG A 272 -10.93 12.31 19.17
CA ARG A 272 -11.92 12.63 18.12
C ARG A 272 -12.90 11.50 17.82
N ILE A 273 -12.48 10.25 17.97
CA ILE A 273 -13.32 9.08 17.63
C ILE A 273 -14.12 8.53 18.82
N ARG A 274 -13.85 9.01 20.03
CA ARG A 274 -14.67 8.79 21.22
C ARG A 274 -15.90 9.68 21.23
#